data_AF-A0A8T5HI94-F1
#
_entry.id   AF-A0A8T5HI94-F1
#
_cell.length_a   1.000
_cell.length_b   1.000
_cell.length_c   1.000
_cell.angle_alpha   90.00
_cell.angle_beta   90.00
_cell.angle_gamma   90.00
#
_symmetry.space_group_name_H-M   'P 1'
#
loop_
_entity.id
_entity.type
_entity.pdbx_description
1 polymer ?
#
loop_
_entity_poly.entity_id
_entity_poly.type
_entity_poly.pdbx_seq_one_letter_code
_entity_poly.pdbx_strand_id
1 'polypeptide(L)'
;MEMSSEQQQALEQQKAQCPFCQIVAGKIPSKKVYEDDMILALLDIRPSTKGHVIIIPKEHYFIMPIIPPETFKHMVVKAKEISKAMKDAFLCEYTTVFIANGGAAGQQVAHFMLHIVPREGGDGLENFEVPENEVSDADKQEVVGKVKAILNAMLEKNLTALGYKEADPNAAGAAGAAGAGAGGMPQKITKEQLLQVIEQNAQLKQLIITNSDEFKKMVPTHPQLKDLFANVDIDEIIALVKGEKPEPKSAGTDAKKDDDSKKSPTSNSGSGGEKKGSDLDAISGLF
;
A
#
# COMPACT_ATOMS: atom_id res chain seq x y z
N MET A 1 -8.85 -19.38 -6.00
CA MET A 1 -9.80 -20.02 -6.94
C MET A 1 -8.97 -20.49 -8.12
N GLU A 2 -9.03 -21.78 -8.42
CA GLU A 2 -8.38 -22.32 -9.63
C GLU A 2 -9.12 -21.79 -10.87
N MET A 3 -8.36 -21.41 -11.90
CA MET A 3 -8.94 -20.95 -13.17
C MET A 3 -9.68 -22.11 -13.85
N SER A 4 -10.77 -21.81 -14.56
CA SER A 4 -11.42 -22.82 -15.40
C SER A 4 -10.50 -23.26 -16.55
N SER A 5 -10.77 -24.43 -17.12
CA SER A 5 -10.04 -24.93 -18.30
C SER A 5 -10.13 -23.96 -19.48
N GLU A 6 -11.28 -23.34 -19.70
CA GLU A 6 -11.49 -22.32 -20.73
C GLU A 6 -10.63 -21.07 -20.48
N GLN A 7 -10.54 -20.62 -19.21
CA GLN A 7 -9.70 -19.49 -18.84
C GLN A 7 -8.21 -19.79 -19.01
N GLN A 8 -7.78 -21.02 -18.69
CA GLN A 8 -6.41 -21.46 -18.92
C GLN A 8 -6.07 -21.48 -20.41
N GLN A 9 -6.94 -22.05 -21.26
CA GLN A 9 -6.75 -22.06 -22.70
C GLN A 9 -6.67 -20.65 -23.29
N ALA A 10 -7.53 -19.73 -22.84
CA ALA A 10 -7.48 -18.34 -23.27
C ALA A 10 -6.16 -17.64 -22.88
N LEU A 11 -5.68 -17.87 -21.66
CA LEU A 11 -4.40 -17.34 -21.18
C LEU A 11 -3.22 -17.91 -21.99
N GLU A 12 -3.22 -19.19 -22.28
CA GLU A 12 -2.19 -19.83 -23.12
C GLU A 12 -2.17 -19.24 -24.52
N GLN A 13 -3.34 -19.00 -25.12
CA GLN A 13 -3.46 -18.38 -26.42
C GLN A 13 -2.94 -16.93 -26.41
N GLN A 14 -3.27 -16.15 -25.38
CA GLN A 14 -2.73 -14.80 -25.18
C GLN A 14 -1.21 -14.82 -25.02
N LYS A 15 -0.68 -15.74 -24.21
CA LYS A 15 0.77 -15.93 -23.99
C LYS A 15 1.49 -16.29 -25.29
N ALA A 16 0.89 -17.12 -26.14
CA ALA A 16 1.45 -17.51 -27.44
C ALA A 16 1.55 -16.33 -28.42
N GLN A 17 0.57 -15.42 -28.41
CA GLN A 17 0.52 -14.25 -29.28
C GLN A 17 1.26 -13.03 -28.70
N CYS A 18 1.64 -13.07 -27.42
CA CYS A 18 2.32 -11.97 -26.75
C CYS A 18 3.80 -11.87 -27.19
N PRO A 19 4.24 -10.74 -27.77
CA PRO A 19 5.63 -10.55 -28.18
C PRO A 19 6.59 -10.57 -26.98
N PHE A 20 6.17 -10.06 -25.82
CA PHE A 20 7.01 -10.11 -24.61
C PHE A 20 7.20 -11.51 -24.06
N CYS A 21 6.17 -12.36 -24.11
CA CYS A 21 6.33 -13.78 -23.77
C CYS A 21 7.26 -14.50 -24.75
N GLN A 22 7.22 -14.13 -26.04
CA GLN A 22 8.17 -14.65 -27.02
C GLN A 22 9.61 -14.16 -26.78
N ILE A 23 9.79 -12.91 -26.31
CA ILE A 23 11.09 -12.40 -25.87
C ILE A 23 11.60 -13.16 -24.63
N VAL A 24 10.75 -13.35 -23.62
CA VAL A 24 11.09 -14.11 -22.41
C VAL A 24 11.46 -15.55 -22.75
N ALA A 25 10.76 -16.17 -23.72
CA ALA A 25 11.06 -17.50 -24.23
C ALA A 25 12.29 -17.55 -25.16
N GLY A 26 12.97 -16.44 -25.42
CA GLY A 26 14.15 -16.37 -26.30
C GLY A 26 13.85 -16.54 -27.80
N LYS A 27 12.58 -16.49 -28.21
CA LYS A 27 12.16 -16.63 -29.61
C LYS A 27 12.34 -15.35 -30.43
N ILE A 28 12.24 -14.19 -29.77
CA ILE A 28 12.47 -12.87 -30.36
C ILE A 28 13.71 -12.25 -29.70
N PRO A 29 14.68 -11.72 -30.47
CA PRO A 29 15.84 -11.04 -29.91
C PRO A 29 15.43 -9.74 -29.20
N SER A 30 16.10 -9.42 -28.11
CA SER A 30 15.91 -8.17 -27.38
C SER A 30 17.24 -7.64 -26.85
N LYS A 31 17.29 -6.33 -26.53
CA LYS A 31 18.42 -5.70 -25.86
C LYS A 31 18.14 -5.64 -24.37
N LYS A 32 18.61 -6.66 -23.65
CA LYS A 32 18.40 -6.83 -22.21
C LYS A 32 19.31 -5.90 -21.42
N VAL A 33 18.74 -5.21 -20.43
CA VAL A 33 19.46 -4.37 -19.45
C VAL A 33 19.64 -5.12 -18.14
N TYR A 34 18.64 -5.91 -17.75
CA TYR A 34 18.66 -6.70 -16.53
C TYR A 34 17.74 -7.92 -16.70
N GLU A 35 18.11 -9.06 -16.11
CA GLU A 35 17.27 -10.26 -16.11
C GLU A 35 17.54 -11.05 -14.82
N ASP A 36 16.46 -11.54 -14.20
CA ASP A 36 16.51 -12.51 -13.11
C ASP A 36 15.37 -13.52 -13.26
N ASP A 37 15.08 -14.30 -12.22
CA ASP A 37 14.06 -15.35 -12.27
C ASP A 37 12.62 -14.83 -12.38
N MET A 38 12.36 -13.58 -11.98
CA MET A 38 11.01 -13.01 -11.92
C MET A 38 10.74 -12.03 -13.06
N ILE A 39 11.74 -11.27 -13.49
CA ILE A 39 11.55 -10.09 -14.34
C ILE A 39 12.62 -10.00 -15.44
N LEU A 40 12.31 -9.21 -16.45
CA LEU A 40 13.20 -8.84 -17.54
C LEU A 40 13.08 -7.34 -17.79
N ALA A 41 14.20 -6.63 -17.79
CA ALA A 41 14.29 -5.24 -18.24
C ALA A 41 15.00 -5.17 -19.59
N LEU A 42 14.42 -4.45 -20.54
CA LEU A 42 14.90 -4.38 -21.91
C LEU A 42 14.71 -2.97 -22.50
N LEU A 43 15.51 -2.61 -23.50
CA LEU A 43 15.33 -1.36 -24.21
C LEU A 43 14.08 -1.40 -25.08
N ASP A 44 13.28 -0.34 -25.04
CA ASP A 44 12.18 -0.16 -25.97
C ASP A 44 12.72 -0.04 -27.40
N ILE A 45 12.11 -0.77 -28.33
CA ILE A 45 12.45 -0.71 -29.77
C ILE A 45 11.94 0.57 -30.43
N ARG A 46 10.94 1.24 -29.83
CA ARG A 46 10.41 2.54 -30.22
C ARG A 46 10.52 3.49 -29.03
N PRO A 47 11.75 3.84 -28.63
CA PRO A 47 11.97 4.57 -27.40
C PRO A 47 11.43 6.00 -27.49
N SER A 48 10.84 6.51 -26.39
CA SER A 48 10.41 7.92 -26.30
C SER A 48 11.62 8.84 -26.18
N THR A 49 12.65 8.42 -25.44
CA THR A 49 13.96 9.08 -25.37
C THR A 49 15.08 8.04 -25.36
N LYS A 50 16.31 8.46 -25.65
CA LYS A 50 17.48 7.57 -25.59
C LYS A 50 17.58 6.95 -24.20
N GLY A 51 17.60 5.61 -24.15
CA GLY A 51 17.68 4.86 -22.90
C GLY A 51 16.33 4.45 -22.31
N HIS A 52 15.19 4.66 -22.99
CA HIS A 52 13.88 4.14 -22.55
C HIS A 52 13.95 2.62 -22.29
N VAL A 53 13.75 2.24 -21.03
CA VAL A 53 13.70 0.85 -20.56
C VAL A 53 12.27 0.47 -20.20
N ILE A 54 11.90 -0.75 -20.57
CA ILE A 54 10.67 -1.42 -20.14
C ILE A 54 11.05 -2.57 -19.21
N ILE A 55 10.41 -2.63 -18.04
CA ILE A 55 10.48 -3.77 -17.12
C ILE A 55 9.19 -4.58 -17.25
N ILE A 56 9.34 -5.86 -17.54
CA ILE A 56 8.24 -6.82 -17.64
C ILE A 56 8.43 -7.98 -16.65
N PRO A 57 7.34 -8.56 -16.13
CA PRO A 57 7.41 -9.85 -15.45
C PRO A 57 7.65 -10.94 -16.49
N LYS A 58 8.38 -11.99 -16.10
CA LYS A 58 8.57 -13.17 -16.95
C LYS A 58 7.27 -13.94 -17.14
N GLU A 59 6.45 -14.01 -16.09
CA GLU A 59 5.09 -14.51 -16.21
C GLU A 59 4.16 -13.52 -16.89
N HIS A 60 3.15 -14.06 -17.58
CA HIS A 60 2.20 -13.27 -18.34
C HIS A 60 1.13 -12.68 -17.42
N TYR A 61 1.16 -11.37 -17.25
CA TYR A 61 0.09 -10.60 -16.62
C TYR A 61 -0.33 -9.49 -17.57
N PHE A 62 -1.62 -9.31 -17.77
CA PHE A 62 -2.16 -8.26 -18.64
C PHE A 62 -2.00 -6.85 -18.03
N ILE A 63 -2.37 -6.68 -16.76
CA ILE A 63 -2.44 -5.37 -16.07
C ILE A 63 -1.98 -5.49 -14.62
N MET A 64 -1.61 -4.36 -14.02
CA MET A 64 -1.09 -4.28 -12.64
C MET A 64 -1.95 -5.01 -11.60
N PRO A 65 -3.29 -4.89 -11.56
CA PRO A 65 -4.10 -5.45 -10.46
C PRO A 65 -4.07 -6.98 -10.34
N ILE A 66 -3.66 -7.70 -11.39
CA ILE A 66 -3.61 -9.17 -11.39
C ILE A 66 -2.21 -9.73 -11.14
N ILE A 67 -1.22 -8.86 -10.93
CA ILE A 67 0.14 -9.27 -10.62
C ILE A 67 0.22 -9.68 -9.14
N PRO A 68 0.85 -10.82 -8.81
CA PRO A 68 1.10 -11.19 -7.43
C PRO A 68 1.89 -10.10 -6.69
N PRO A 69 1.54 -9.78 -5.42
CA PRO A 69 2.19 -8.72 -4.67
C PRO A 69 3.72 -8.82 -4.61
N GLU A 70 4.26 -10.03 -4.43
CA GLU A 70 5.71 -10.25 -4.35
C GLU A 70 6.42 -9.94 -5.67
N THR A 71 5.82 -10.34 -6.80
CA THR A 71 6.34 -9.99 -8.13
C THR A 71 6.33 -8.49 -8.35
N PHE A 72 5.23 -7.80 -8.01
CA PHE A 72 5.14 -6.36 -8.20
C PHE A 72 6.10 -5.59 -7.29
N LYS A 73 6.25 -6.00 -6.02
CA LYS A 73 7.25 -5.43 -5.09
C LYS A 73 8.65 -5.53 -5.67
N HIS A 74 9.04 -6.73 -6.13
CA HIS A 74 10.34 -6.97 -6.72
C HIS A 74 10.59 -6.10 -7.96
N MET A 75 9.59 -5.99 -8.84
CA MET A 75 9.64 -5.11 -10.02
C MET A 75 9.90 -3.66 -9.65
N VAL A 76 9.17 -3.11 -8.67
CA VAL A 76 9.31 -1.69 -8.29
C VAL A 76 10.64 -1.41 -7.60
N VAL A 77 11.14 -2.34 -6.77
CA VAL A 77 12.48 -2.24 -6.18
C VAL A 77 13.54 -2.22 -7.28
N LYS A 78 13.43 -3.11 -8.28
CA LYS A 78 14.36 -3.11 -9.40
C LYS A 78 14.23 -1.87 -10.29
N ALA A 79 13.02 -1.34 -10.47
CA ALA A 79 12.77 -0.12 -11.21
C ALA A 79 13.53 1.07 -10.60
N LYS A 80 13.55 1.19 -9.28
CA LYS A 80 14.35 2.20 -8.56
C LYS A 80 15.85 2.06 -8.85
N GLU A 81 16.38 0.84 -8.81
CA GLU A 81 17.80 0.58 -9.09
C GLU A 81 18.16 0.90 -10.55
N ILE A 82 17.32 0.49 -11.50
CA ILE A 82 17.50 0.75 -12.93
C ILE A 82 17.40 2.25 -13.23
N SER A 83 16.40 2.95 -12.69
CA SER A 83 16.27 4.41 -12.83
C SER A 83 17.53 5.13 -12.35
N LYS A 84 18.08 4.75 -11.18
CA LYS A 84 19.35 5.29 -10.69
C LYS A 84 20.51 5.01 -11.65
N ALA A 85 20.66 3.76 -12.10
CA ALA A 85 21.72 3.39 -13.04
C ALA A 85 21.62 4.14 -14.38
N MET A 86 20.39 4.42 -14.84
CA MET A 86 20.15 5.22 -16.05
C MET A 86 20.59 6.67 -15.89
N LYS A 87 20.31 7.30 -14.74
CA LYS A 87 20.81 8.65 -14.44
C LYS A 87 22.34 8.71 -14.52
N ASP A 88 23.01 7.73 -13.91
CA ASP A 88 24.47 7.66 -13.90
C ASP A 88 25.05 7.38 -15.31
N ALA A 89 24.40 6.50 -16.08
CA ALA A 89 24.87 6.08 -17.41
C ALA A 89 24.64 7.13 -18.52
N PHE A 90 23.55 7.89 -18.43
CA PHE A 90 23.18 8.89 -19.43
C PHE A 90 23.44 10.33 -18.99
N LEU A 91 23.91 10.54 -17.75
CA LEU A 91 24.09 11.86 -17.14
C LEU A 91 22.79 12.69 -17.15
N CYS A 92 21.63 12.04 -17.15
CA CYS A 92 20.34 12.70 -17.11
C CYS A 92 19.91 12.98 -15.67
N GLU A 93 19.30 14.13 -15.44
CA GLU A 93 18.92 14.56 -14.09
C GLU A 93 17.62 13.90 -13.60
N TYR A 94 16.73 13.54 -14.53
CA TYR A 94 15.37 13.09 -14.21
C TYR A 94 14.96 11.84 -14.98
N THR A 95 13.93 11.15 -14.48
CA THR A 95 13.29 10.02 -15.17
C THR A 95 11.78 10.09 -14.99
N THR A 96 11.02 9.78 -16.03
CA THR A 96 9.58 9.49 -15.93
C THR A 96 9.38 7.99 -15.75
N VAL A 97 8.60 7.61 -14.76
CA VAL A 97 8.17 6.21 -14.55
C VAL A 97 6.66 6.15 -14.69
N PHE A 98 6.15 5.27 -15.55
CA PHE A 98 4.70 5.16 -15.76
C PHE A 98 4.25 3.73 -16.05
N ILE A 99 2.97 3.49 -15.80
CA ILE A 99 2.26 2.24 -16.04
C ILE A 99 0.94 2.59 -16.73
N ALA A 100 0.67 1.96 -17.87
CA ALA A 100 -0.64 2.01 -18.53
C ALA A 100 -1.39 0.69 -18.30
N ASN A 101 -2.56 0.76 -17.66
CA ASN A 101 -3.41 -0.41 -17.41
C ASN A 101 -4.57 -0.45 -18.42
N GLY A 102 -4.41 -1.23 -19.48
CA GLY A 102 -5.39 -1.41 -20.55
C GLY A 102 -5.26 -0.41 -21.69
N GLY A 103 -5.90 -0.73 -22.83
CA GLY A 103 -5.76 0.03 -24.07
C GLY A 103 -6.19 1.49 -23.97
N ALA A 104 -7.26 1.79 -23.22
CA ALA A 104 -7.73 3.16 -23.00
C ALA A 104 -6.72 4.02 -22.20
N ALA A 105 -5.87 3.37 -21.38
CA ALA A 105 -4.79 4.04 -20.65
C ALA A 105 -3.49 4.15 -21.49
N GLY A 106 -3.50 3.72 -22.76
CA GLY A 106 -2.36 3.77 -23.66
C GLY A 106 -1.53 2.49 -23.76
N GLN A 107 -1.94 1.39 -23.10
CA GLN A 107 -1.22 0.11 -23.18
C GLN A 107 -1.32 -0.49 -24.59
N GLN A 108 -0.18 -0.67 -25.25
CA GLN A 108 -0.12 -1.13 -26.66
C GLN A 108 -0.03 -2.65 -26.81
N VAL A 109 0.40 -3.36 -25.77
CA VAL A 109 0.59 -4.81 -25.78
C VAL A 109 -0.04 -5.39 -24.53
N ALA A 110 -0.75 -6.50 -24.66
CA ALA A 110 -1.40 -7.20 -23.57
C ALA A 110 -0.41 -7.97 -22.67
N HIS A 111 0.65 -7.30 -22.21
CA HIS A 111 1.59 -7.77 -21.19
C HIS A 111 1.94 -6.57 -20.32
N PHE A 112 2.03 -6.77 -19.02
CA PHE A 112 2.30 -5.71 -18.08
C PHE A 112 3.69 -5.12 -18.31
N MET A 113 3.76 -3.79 -18.35
CA MET A 113 4.98 -3.04 -18.59
C MET A 113 5.07 -1.89 -17.59
N LEU A 114 6.23 -1.78 -16.96
CA LEU A 114 6.64 -0.58 -16.21
C LEU A 114 7.71 0.13 -17.03
N HIS A 115 7.41 1.36 -17.44
CA HIS A 115 8.29 2.17 -18.27
C HIS A 115 9.20 3.05 -17.42
N ILE A 116 10.47 3.18 -17.82
CA ILE A 116 11.43 4.13 -17.27
C ILE A 116 12.05 4.90 -18.42
N VAL A 117 11.78 6.20 -18.47
CA VAL A 117 12.18 7.10 -19.56
C VAL A 117 13.14 8.14 -18.98
N PRO A 118 14.42 8.19 -19.40
CA PRO A 118 15.33 9.29 -19.09
C PRO A 118 14.76 10.62 -19.60
N ARG A 119 14.87 11.69 -18.79
CA ARG A 119 14.31 13.00 -19.11
C ARG A 119 15.40 14.07 -19.12
N GLU A 120 15.34 14.93 -20.13
CA GLU A 120 16.18 16.10 -20.31
C GLU A 120 15.33 17.27 -20.81
N GLY A 121 15.72 18.52 -20.53
CA GLY A 121 15.02 19.68 -21.09
C GLY A 121 15.09 19.66 -22.62
N GLY A 122 14.00 19.96 -23.32
CA GLY A 122 13.95 19.88 -24.79
C GLY A 122 13.69 18.48 -25.35
N ASP A 123 13.41 17.47 -24.52
CA ASP A 123 13.23 16.07 -24.98
C ASP A 123 11.89 15.80 -25.71
N GLY A 124 11.08 16.84 -25.92
CA GLY A 124 9.78 16.73 -26.60
C GLY A 124 8.69 16.03 -25.77
N LEU A 125 8.98 15.68 -24.51
CA LEU A 125 8.03 15.13 -23.54
C LEU A 125 7.75 16.11 -22.39
N GLU A 126 8.11 17.38 -22.58
CA GLU A 126 8.16 18.44 -21.55
C GLU A 126 6.88 18.53 -20.72
N ASN A 127 5.76 18.14 -21.31
CA ASN A 127 4.46 18.37 -20.70
C ASN A 127 3.79 17.15 -20.06
N PHE A 128 4.17 15.88 -20.36
CA PHE A 128 3.45 14.65 -19.94
C PHE A 128 2.08 14.93 -19.31
N GLU A 129 1.17 15.46 -20.14
CA GLU A 129 0.08 16.30 -19.64
C GLU A 129 -1.07 15.40 -19.16
N VAL A 130 -1.36 15.46 -17.87
CA VAL A 130 -2.59 14.91 -17.31
C VAL A 130 -3.53 16.10 -17.11
N PRO A 131 -4.60 16.24 -17.92
CA PRO A 131 -5.45 17.42 -17.87
C PRO A 131 -6.16 17.51 -16.51
N GLU A 132 -6.12 18.69 -15.91
CA GLU A 132 -6.90 19.01 -14.72
C GLU A 132 -8.32 19.39 -15.12
N ASN A 133 -9.31 18.72 -14.52
CA ASN A 133 -10.72 19.01 -14.73
C ASN A 133 -11.34 19.38 -13.39
N GLU A 134 -12.22 20.38 -13.38
CA GLU A 134 -13.02 20.69 -12.20
C GLU A 134 -14.04 19.58 -11.94
N VAL A 135 -14.11 19.14 -10.68
CA VAL A 135 -15.04 18.08 -10.21
C VAL A 135 -15.78 18.62 -9.00
N SER A 136 -17.11 18.42 -8.95
CA SER A 136 -17.92 18.93 -7.85
C SER A 136 -17.60 18.23 -6.52
N ASP A 137 -17.80 18.91 -5.39
CA ASP A 137 -17.60 18.30 -4.06
C ASP A 137 -18.50 17.07 -3.84
N ALA A 138 -19.70 17.06 -4.44
CA ALA A 138 -20.60 15.91 -4.39
C ALA A 138 -20.00 14.70 -5.12
N ASP A 139 -19.45 14.90 -6.33
CA ASP A 139 -18.79 13.83 -7.09
C ASP A 139 -17.53 13.33 -6.37
N LYS A 140 -16.74 14.24 -5.78
CA LYS A 140 -15.57 13.88 -4.95
C LYS A 140 -15.98 12.97 -3.78
N GLN A 141 -17.04 13.34 -3.05
CA GLN A 141 -17.55 12.53 -1.93
C GLN A 141 -18.07 11.18 -2.39
N GLU A 142 -18.79 11.12 -3.52
CA GLU A 142 -19.26 9.89 -4.12
C GLU A 142 -18.10 8.94 -4.46
N VAL A 143 -17.05 9.47 -5.11
CA VAL A 143 -15.84 8.71 -5.44
C VAL A 143 -15.18 8.14 -4.19
N VAL A 144 -14.98 8.96 -3.16
CA VAL A 144 -14.40 8.51 -1.88
C VAL A 144 -15.25 7.38 -1.27
N GLY A 145 -16.57 7.55 -1.22
CA GLY A 145 -17.48 6.54 -0.69
C GLY A 145 -17.39 5.20 -1.44
N LYS A 146 -17.45 5.23 -2.77
CA LYS A 146 -17.38 4.03 -3.61
C LYS A 146 -16.03 3.32 -3.50
N VAL A 147 -14.93 4.06 -3.60
CA VAL A 147 -13.57 3.47 -3.55
C VAL A 147 -13.30 2.88 -2.17
N LYS A 148 -13.63 3.60 -1.09
CA LYS A 148 -13.47 3.07 0.28
C LYS A 148 -14.31 1.82 0.52
N ALA A 149 -15.56 1.79 0.05
CA ALA A 149 -16.42 0.61 0.21
C ALA A 149 -15.81 -0.63 -0.45
N ILE A 150 -15.28 -0.50 -1.67
CA ILE A 150 -14.63 -1.62 -2.38
C ILE A 150 -13.32 -2.04 -1.70
N LEU A 151 -12.48 -1.08 -1.27
CA LEU A 151 -11.25 -1.39 -0.55
C LEU A 151 -11.53 -2.12 0.78
N ASN A 152 -12.55 -1.70 1.51
CA ASN A 152 -12.97 -2.37 2.74
C ASN A 152 -13.46 -3.79 2.44
N ALA A 153 -14.33 -3.99 1.46
CA ALA A 153 -14.78 -5.33 1.07
C ALA A 153 -13.62 -6.26 0.63
N MET A 154 -12.60 -5.72 -0.05
CA MET A 154 -11.39 -6.46 -0.39
C MET A 154 -10.59 -6.86 0.86
N LEU A 155 -10.46 -5.94 1.83
CA LEU A 155 -9.80 -6.21 3.10
C LEU A 155 -10.53 -7.31 3.87
N GLU A 156 -11.86 -7.21 4.01
CA GLU A 156 -12.69 -8.21 4.70
C GLU A 156 -12.56 -9.60 4.06
N LYS A 157 -12.56 -9.66 2.72
CA LYS A 157 -12.33 -10.91 1.99
C LYS A 157 -10.93 -11.49 2.27
N ASN A 158 -9.90 -10.66 2.31
CA ASN A 158 -8.54 -11.08 2.62
C ASN A 158 -8.43 -11.58 4.08
N LEU A 159 -9.05 -10.89 5.04
CA LEU A 159 -9.13 -11.33 6.43
C LEU A 159 -9.86 -12.67 6.56
N THR A 160 -10.98 -12.83 5.85
CA THR A 160 -11.75 -14.08 5.84
C THR A 160 -10.94 -15.25 5.27
N ALA A 161 -10.18 -15.01 4.20
CA ALA A 161 -9.29 -16.00 3.61
C ALA A 161 -8.16 -16.44 4.56
N LEU A 162 -7.78 -15.59 5.52
CA LEU A 162 -6.83 -15.90 6.59
C LEU A 162 -7.48 -16.60 7.80
N GLY A 163 -8.75 -17.00 7.69
CA GLY A 163 -9.47 -17.72 8.74
C GLY A 163 -10.17 -16.83 9.76
N TYR A 164 -10.19 -15.51 9.55
CA TYR A 164 -11.03 -14.60 10.34
C TYR A 164 -12.51 -14.87 10.02
N LYS A 165 -13.32 -15.22 11.01
CA LYS A 165 -14.78 -15.33 10.85
C LYS A 165 -15.43 -14.28 11.72
N GLU A 166 -16.38 -13.54 11.16
CA GLU A 166 -17.23 -12.66 11.96
C GLU A 166 -17.91 -13.46 13.07
N ALA A 167 -18.01 -12.87 14.26
CA ALA A 167 -18.89 -13.39 15.28
C ALA A 167 -20.33 -13.29 14.75
N ASP A 168 -21.04 -14.41 14.65
CA ASP A 168 -22.45 -14.42 14.29
C ASP A 168 -23.23 -13.57 15.30
N PRO A 169 -23.81 -12.43 14.89
CA PRO A 169 -24.53 -11.55 15.81
C PRO A 169 -25.81 -12.20 16.37
N ASN A 170 -26.28 -13.32 15.81
CA ASN A 170 -27.46 -14.06 16.27
C ASN A 170 -27.13 -15.34 17.09
N ALA A 171 -25.86 -15.72 17.25
CA ALA A 171 -25.50 -16.90 18.03
C ALA A 171 -25.72 -16.76 19.55
N ALA A 172 -26.07 -15.56 20.03
CA ALA A 172 -26.41 -15.31 21.43
C ALA A 172 -27.87 -15.67 21.82
N GLY A 173 -28.70 -16.16 20.88
CA GLY A 173 -30.15 -16.24 21.05
C GLY A 173 -30.76 -17.59 21.45
N ALA A 174 -30.02 -18.70 21.50
CA ALA A 174 -30.63 -20.02 21.76
C ALA A 174 -29.75 -20.97 22.58
N ALA A 175 -29.85 -20.87 23.91
CA ALA A 175 -29.52 -21.98 24.81
C ALA A 175 -30.24 -21.82 26.16
N GLY A 176 -31.55 -22.03 26.15
CA GLY A 176 -32.29 -22.43 27.34
C GLY A 176 -32.21 -23.95 27.50
N ALA A 177 -31.68 -24.38 28.64
CA ALA A 177 -31.83 -25.69 29.30
C ALA A 177 -31.40 -26.98 28.59
N ALA A 178 -30.50 -27.69 29.31
CA ALA A 178 -30.26 -29.13 29.35
C ALA A 178 -29.34 -29.78 28.30
N GLY A 179 -28.31 -30.48 28.81
CA GLY A 179 -27.66 -31.60 28.12
C GLY A 179 -26.18 -31.40 27.80
N ALA A 180 -25.33 -32.26 28.34
CA ALA A 180 -23.88 -32.27 28.15
C ALA A 180 -23.46 -32.51 26.69
N GLY A 181 -22.37 -31.83 26.28
CA GLY A 181 -21.69 -32.00 24.99
C GLY A 181 -21.05 -30.69 24.49
N ALA A 182 -20.10 -30.14 25.25
CA ALA A 182 -19.56 -28.79 25.05
C ALA A 182 -18.78 -28.63 23.73
N GLY A 183 -19.45 -28.11 22.71
CA GLY A 183 -18.81 -27.33 21.65
C GLY A 183 -18.25 -26.05 22.24
N GLY A 184 -16.91 -25.91 22.21
CA GLY A 184 -16.21 -24.75 22.76
C GLY A 184 -16.43 -23.48 21.94
N MET A 185 -16.58 -22.36 22.64
CA MET A 185 -16.61 -20.98 22.12
C MET A 185 -15.50 -20.70 21.08
N PRO A 186 -15.67 -19.76 20.13
CA PRO A 186 -14.53 -19.22 19.40
C PRO A 186 -13.58 -18.57 20.41
N GLN A 187 -12.37 -19.12 20.52
CA GLN A 187 -11.38 -18.60 21.46
C GLN A 187 -11.00 -17.17 21.06
N LYS A 188 -11.15 -16.24 22.01
CA LYS A 188 -10.70 -14.85 21.90
C LYS A 188 -9.20 -14.85 21.54
N ILE A 189 -8.81 -14.10 20.51
CA ILE A 189 -7.43 -14.04 20.04
C ILE A 189 -6.52 -13.45 21.13
N THR A 190 -5.40 -14.12 21.41
CA THR A 190 -4.37 -13.61 22.32
C THR A 190 -3.56 -12.51 21.65
N LYS A 191 -2.84 -11.70 22.44
CA LYS A 191 -1.97 -10.64 21.93
C LYS A 191 -0.90 -11.19 20.98
N GLU A 192 -0.33 -12.34 21.30
CA GLU A 192 0.70 -13.01 20.51
C GLU A 192 0.13 -13.50 19.17
N GLN A 193 -1.08 -14.05 19.17
CA GLN A 193 -1.78 -14.45 17.95
C GLN A 193 -2.16 -13.23 17.09
N LEU A 194 -2.56 -12.12 17.70
CA LEU A 194 -2.84 -10.89 16.98
C LEU A 194 -1.58 -10.33 16.31
N LEU A 195 -0.44 -10.34 17.00
CA LEU A 195 0.84 -9.93 16.42
C LEU A 195 1.25 -10.84 15.25
N GLN A 196 1.02 -12.15 15.34
CA GLN A 196 1.25 -13.07 14.21
C GLN A 196 0.35 -12.75 13.02
N VAL A 197 -0.95 -12.46 13.25
CA VAL A 197 -1.88 -12.03 12.19
C VAL A 197 -1.41 -10.74 11.53
N ILE A 198 -0.92 -9.78 12.32
CA ILE A 198 -0.39 -8.51 11.80
C ILE A 198 0.91 -8.76 11.02
N GLU A 199 1.82 -9.60 11.51
CA GLU A 199 3.07 -9.93 10.79
C GLU A 199 2.82 -10.63 9.46
N GLN A 200 1.84 -11.53 9.41
CA GLN A 200 1.47 -12.27 8.20
C GLN A 200 0.62 -11.44 7.23
N ASN A 201 0.09 -10.30 7.67
CA ASN A 201 -0.71 -9.39 6.85
C ASN A 201 0.03 -8.08 6.60
N ALA A 202 0.83 -8.06 5.53
CA ALA A 202 1.63 -6.89 5.15
C ALA A 202 0.81 -5.60 4.96
N GLN A 203 -0.45 -5.70 4.54
CA GLN A 203 -1.34 -4.53 4.37
C GLN A 203 -1.79 -3.98 5.72
N LEU A 204 -2.25 -4.84 6.64
CA LEU A 204 -2.62 -4.46 8.00
C LEU A 204 -1.42 -3.88 8.75
N LYS A 205 -0.25 -4.52 8.63
CA LYS A 205 1.01 -4.03 9.19
C LYS A 205 1.36 -2.63 8.65
N GLN A 206 1.29 -2.43 7.34
CA GLN A 206 1.59 -1.13 6.73
C GLN A 206 0.61 -0.05 7.17
N LEU A 207 -0.68 -0.38 7.30
CA LEU A 207 -1.71 0.53 7.78
C LEU A 207 -1.45 0.97 9.23
N ILE A 208 -1.10 0.02 10.10
CA ILE A 208 -0.73 0.27 11.50
C ILE A 208 0.52 1.16 11.60
N ILE A 209 1.52 0.92 10.75
CA ILE A 209 2.78 1.69 10.74
C ILE A 209 2.57 3.11 10.20
N THR A 210 1.89 3.24 9.06
CA THR A 210 1.86 4.49 8.28
C THR A 210 0.74 5.43 8.73
N ASN A 211 -0.41 4.88 9.12
CA ASN A 211 -1.62 5.65 9.43
C ASN A 211 -2.13 5.33 10.84
N SER A 212 -1.23 5.27 11.83
CA SER A 212 -1.56 4.82 13.19
C SER A 212 -2.72 5.59 13.83
N ASP A 213 -2.82 6.90 13.59
CA ASP A 213 -3.88 7.72 14.20
C ASP A 213 -5.25 7.51 13.54
N GLU A 214 -5.27 7.24 12.24
CA GLU A 214 -6.50 6.89 11.51
C GLU A 214 -6.92 5.47 11.85
N PHE A 215 -5.95 4.55 11.97
CA PHE A 215 -6.18 3.19 12.44
C PHE A 215 -6.84 3.18 13.83
N LYS A 216 -6.34 3.95 14.79
CA LYS A 216 -6.95 4.11 16.13
C LYS A 216 -8.42 4.56 16.08
N LYS A 217 -8.75 5.49 15.16
CA LYS A 217 -10.13 5.97 14.97
C LYS A 217 -11.03 4.95 14.27
N MET A 218 -10.44 4.13 13.41
CA MET A 218 -11.13 3.12 12.62
C MET A 218 -11.45 1.86 13.43
N VAL A 219 -10.56 1.44 14.34
CA VAL A 219 -10.76 0.24 15.18
C VAL A 219 -12.12 0.22 15.91
N PRO A 220 -12.55 1.27 16.65
CA PRO A 220 -13.82 1.23 17.37
C PRO A 220 -15.06 1.33 16.47
N THR A 221 -14.91 1.81 15.24
CA THR A 221 -16.02 2.04 14.29
C THR A 221 -16.19 0.91 13.29
N HIS A 222 -15.16 0.13 13.05
CA HIS A 222 -15.18 -1.01 12.12
C HIS A 222 -15.53 -2.30 12.89
N PRO A 223 -16.66 -2.98 12.57
CA PRO A 223 -17.14 -4.15 13.32
C PRO A 223 -16.06 -5.24 13.49
N GLN A 224 -15.34 -5.55 12.41
CA GLN A 224 -14.29 -6.57 12.44
C GLN A 224 -13.05 -6.15 13.23
N LEU A 225 -12.55 -4.92 13.08
CA LEU A 225 -11.37 -4.47 13.82
C LEU A 225 -11.68 -4.29 15.31
N LYS A 226 -12.90 -3.84 15.63
CA LYS A 226 -13.37 -3.70 17.01
C LYS A 226 -13.27 -5.02 17.76
N ASP A 227 -13.69 -6.13 17.14
CA ASP A 227 -13.65 -7.46 17.74
C ASP A 227 -12.22 -8.03 17.79
N LEU A 228 -11.46 -7.85 16.70
CA LEU A 228 -10.07 -8.29 16.60
C LEU A 228 -9.16 -7.59 17.64
N PHE A 229 -9.46 -6.33 17.99
CA PHE A 229 -8.69 -5.52 18.95
C PHE A 229 -9.38 -5.35 20.31
N ALA A 230 -10.50 -6.04 20.58
CA ALA A 230 -11.35 -5.79 21.75
C ALA A 230 -10.67 -5.93 23.12
N ASN A 231 -9.63 -6.75 23.22
CA ASN A 231 -8.95 -7.06 24.49
C ASN A 231 -7.45 -6.74 24.47
N VAL A 232 -7.01 -5.93 23.50
CA VAL A 232 -5.62 -5.51 23.40
C VAL A 232 -5.55 -3.99 23.44
N ASP A 233 -4.47 -3.49 24.02
CA ASP A 233 -4.17 -2.08 23.96
C ASP A 233 -3.70 -1.73 22.55
N ILE A 234 -4.48 -0.94 21.83
CA ILE A 234 -4.20 -0.55 20.45
C ILE A 234 -2.89 0.25 20.37
N ASP A 235 -2.61 1.10 21.35
CA ASP A 235 -1.37 1.88 21.43
C ASP A 235 -0.17 0.94 21.63
N GLU A 236 -0.34 -0.07 22.47
CA GLU A 236 0.69 -1.08 22.71
C GLU A 236 0.97 -1.92 21.45
N ILE A 237 -0.07 -2.34 20.71
CA ILE A 237 0.11 -3.08 19.46
C ILE A 237 0.78 -2.20 18.40
N ILE A 238 0.39 -0.93 18.27
CA ILE A 238 1.02 0.01 17.35
C ILE A 238 2.51 0.17 17.69
N ALA A 239 2.85 0.37 18.96
CA ALA A 239 4.24 0.50 19.40
C ALA A 239 5.05 -0.76 19.07
N LEU A 240 4.52 -1.95 19.39
CA LEU A 240 5.18 -3.22 19.10
C LEU A 240 5.39 -3.47 17.59
N VAL A 241 4.41 -3.11 16.76
CA VAL A 241 4.48 -3.26 15.30
C VAL A 241 5.46 -2.25 14.67
N LYS A 242 5.60 -1.06 15.26
CA LYS A 242 6.59 -0.04 14.87
C LYS A 242 8.00 -0.30 15.42
N GLY A 243 8.17 -1.25 16.34
CA GLY A 243 9.44 -1.53 17.01
C GLY A 243 9.78 -0.55 18.14
N GLU A 244 8.79 0.18 18.64
CA GLU A 244 8.91 1.12 19.76
C GLU A 244 8.65 0.38 21.08
N LYS A 245 9.41 0.69 22.15
CA LYS A 245 9.11 0.14 23.48
C LYS A 245 7.82 0.78 24.02
N PRO A 246 6.83 0.00 24.47
CA PRO A 246 5.60 0.56 25.01
C PRO A 246 5.91 1.38 26.27
N GLU A 247 5.38 2.60 26.35
CA GLU A 247 5.48 3.42 27.57
C GLU A 247 4.72 2.76 28.72
N PRO A 248 5.32 2.65 29.92
CA PRO A 248 4.63 2.06 31.07
C PRO A 248 3.47 2.96 31.52
N LYS A 249 2.27 2.40 31.61
CA LYS A 249 1.11 3.08 32.20
C LYS A 249 1.43 3.46 33.64
N SER A 250 1.33 4.76 33.96
CA SER A 250 1.37 5.23 35.33
C SER A 250 0.16 4.68 36.09
N ALA A 251 0.41 3.82 37.07
CA ALA A 251 -0.58 3.45 38.05
C ALA A 251 -0.84 4.68 38.93
N GLY A 252 -2.07 5.20 38.89
CA GLY A 252 -2.51 6.22 39.83
C GLY A 252 -2.51 5.67 41.25
N THR A 253 -1.83 6.37 42.16
CA THR A 253 -2.11 6.32 43.59
C THR A 253 -2.24 7.74 44.09
N ASP A 254 -3.44 8.06 44.57
CA ASP A 254 -3.74 9.20 45.40
C ASP A 254 -2.81 9.27 46.62
N ALA A 255 -2.09 10.38 46.76
CA ALA A 255 -1.59 10.84 48.05
C ALA A 255 -1.51 12.36 48.05
N LYS A 256 -2.55 12.97 48.60
CA LYS A 256 -2.57 14.36 49.06
C LYS A 256 -1.63 14.48 50.28
N LYS A 257 -0.67 15.42 50.25
CA LYS A 257 -0.27 16.26 51.40
C LYS A 257 0.82 17.28 51.03
N ASP A 258 0.37 18.53 51.03
CA ASP A 258 0.92 19.71 51.72
C ASP A 258 2.39 20.15 51.50
N ASP A 259 2.48 21.35 50.89
CA ASP A 259 3.20 22.56 51.32
C ASP A 259 4.71 22.49 51.60
N ASP A 260 5.52 23.25 50.86
CA ASP A 260 6.07 24.54 51.33
C ASP A 260 7.16 25.09 50.37
N SER A 261 6.97 26.33 49.93
CA SER A 261 7.98 27.41 49.89
C SER A 261 9.42 27.15 49.37
N LYS A 262 9.76 27.78 48.23
CA LYS A 262 10.64 28.98 48.09
C LYS A 262 11.55 29.01 46.85
N LYS A 263 11.55 30.23 46.26
CA LYS A 263 12.65 30.97 45.60
C LYS A 263 13.00 30.66 44.14
N SER A 264 12.47 31.52 43.27
CA SER A 264 13.22 32.19 42.18
C SER A 264 14.39 33.02 42.76
N PRO A 265 15.39 33.41 41.95
CA PRO A 265 15.22 34.64 41.16
C PRO A 265 15.89 34.65 39.76
N THR A 266 15.23 35.39 38.84
CA THR A 266 15.75 36.37 37.85
C THR A 266 17.04 36.06 37.05
N SER A 267 17.15 36.31 35.75
CA SER A 267 16.89 37.58 35.05
C SER A 267 17.21 37.46 33.54
N ASN A 268 16.55 38.33 32.74
CA ASN A 268 17.03 39.02 31.51
C ASN A 268 17.48 38.17 30.30
N SER A 269 17.37 38.59 29.04
CA SER A 269 16.67 39.65 28.29
C SER A 269 17.25 39.54 26.87
N GLY A 270 16.46 39.64 25.82
CA GLY A 270 17.02 39.69 24.46
C GLY A 270 15.96 39.69 23.37
N SER A 271 15.56 40.89 22.99
CA SER A 271 14.71 41.21 21.85
C SER A 271 15.28 40.75 20.51
N GLY A 272 14.39 40.36 19.58
CA GLY A 272 14.68 40.28 18.15
C GLY A 272 13.41 39.89 17.41
N GLY A 273 12.66 40.89 16.95
CA GLY A 273 11.47 40.65 16.14
C GLY A 273 11.83 40.53 14.67
N GLU A 274 11.16 39.62 13.96
CA GLU A 274 10.76 39.80 12.56
C GLU A 274 9.59 38.87 12.25
N LYS A 275 8.47 39.48 11.81
CA LYS A 275 7.29 38.78 11.27
C LYS A 275 7.53 38.50 9.79
N LYS A 276 7.20 37.29 9.32
CA LYS A 276 6.40 37.09 8.09
C LYS A 276 6.08 35.62 7.82
N GLY A 277 4.79 35.36 7.54
CA GLY A 277 4.34 34.43 6.50
C GLY A 277 4.19 32.98 6.91
N SER A 278 2.94 32.54 7.10
CA SER A 278 2.52 31.17 7.29
C SER A 278 2.63 30.34 6.01
N ASP A 279 3.56 29.38 5.97
CA ASP A 279 3.64 28.30 4.96
C ASP A 279 2.54 27.23 5.10
N LEU A 280 1.40 27.58 5.73
CA LEU A 280 0.29 26.66 5.96
C LEU A 280 -0.84 26.78 4.91
N ASP A 281 -0.77 27.76 4.01
CA ASP A 281 -1.81 27.99 2.99
C ASP A 281 -1.54 27.25 1.66
N ALA A 282 -0.35 26.69 1.45
CA ALA A 282 0.02 25.98 0.21
C ALA A 282 -0.53 24.54 0.11
N ILE A 283 -1.17 24.02 1.16
CA ILE A 283 -1.69 22.64 1.22
C ILE A 283 -3.21 22.59 0.90
N SER A 284 -3.87 23.74 0.82
CA SER A 284 -5.32 23.81 0.56
C SER A 284 -5.73 23.52 -0.90
N GLY A 285 -4.78 23.45 -1.83
CA GLY A 285 -5.05 23.19 -3.25
C GLY A 285 -4.98 21.71 -3.69
N LEU A 286 -4.82 20.76 -2.76
CA LEU A 286 -4.56 19.34 -3.07
C LEU A 286 -5.67 18.36 -2.64
N PHE A 287 -6.86 18.85 -2.23
CA PHE A 287 -8.02 18.02 -1.89
C PHE A 287 -9.32 18.57 -2.51
#